data_AF-A0A559R9T4-F1
#
_entry.id   AF-A0A559R9T4-F1
#
_cell.length_a   1.000
_cell.length_b   1.000
_cell.length_c   1.000
_cell.angle_alpha   90.00
_cell.angle_beta   90.00
_cell.angle_gamma   90.00
#
_symmetry.space_group_name_H-M   'P 1'
#
loop_
_entity.id
_entity.type
_entity.pdbx_description
1 polymer ?
#
loop_
_entity_poly.entity_id
_entity_poly.type
_entity_poly.pdbx_seq_one_letter_code
_entity_poly.pdbx_strand_id
1 'polypeptide(L)'
;MIVFKTYKIQIALLFLLTLGCSKTISEKRVAIFEDILGERQVESLNALVLDFENNLTKMYPNLSVDIAYKKYLIDLLSIEIEDPKKFEFQSKKTNKEFHESGLWDEVYRYSTLSESKDSTKILEANNIGKYMKALYKIKGDDSFITNYWNRREAAGLMPKELAVLGLINLRPDYTDYFHKRILVLEFSF
;
A
#
# COMPACT_ATOMS: atom_id res chain seq x y z
N MET A 1 77.31 -1.52 12.54
CA MET A 1 76.43 -0.87 13.55
C MET A 1 75.84 0.38 12.90
N ILE A 2 74.65 0.26 12.30
CA ILE A 2 73.96 1.37 11.62
C ILE A 2 72.69 1.65 12.43
N VAL A 3 72.60 2.85 13.01
CA VAL A 3 71.45 3.31 13.79
C VAL A 3 70.45 3.95 12.83
N PHE A 4 69.29 3.33 12.62
CA PHE A 4 68.17 3.96 11.93
C PHE A 4 67.27 4.67 12.93
N LYS A 5 67.09 5.98 12.73
CA LYS A 5 66.25 6.87 13.52
C LYS A 5 64.78 6.61 13.17
N THR A 6 63.96 6.21 14.13
CA THR A 6 62.52 6.00 13.95
C THR A 6 61.79 7.35 14.00
N TYR A 7 61.14 7.72 12.91
CA TYR A 7 60.19 8.84 12.89
C TYR A 7 58.78 8.29 13.12
N LYS A 8 58.15 8.70 14.23
CA LYS A 8 56.73 8.42 14.52
C LYS A 8 55.86 9.25 13.58
N ILE A 9 55.30 8.63 12.55
CA ILE A 9 54.27 9.25 11.72
C ILE A 9 52.94 9.14 12.49
N GLN A 10 52.48 10.24 13.06
CA GLN A 10 51.10 10.35 13.56
C GLN A 10 50.17 10.37 12.35
N ILE A 11 49.59 9.22 12.03
CA ILE A 11 48.47 9.13 11.09
C ILE A 11 47.23 9.63 11.84
N ALA A 12 47.02 10.95 11.85
CA ALA A 12 45.70 11.51 12.04
C ALA A 12 44.93 11.27 10.73
N LEU A 13 44.36 10.07 10.57
CA LEU A 13 43.50 9.78 9.44
C LEU A 13 42.22 10.59 9.63
N LEU A 14 42.09 11.61 8.81
CA LEU A 14 40.92 12.44 8.60
C LEU A 14 39.75 11.53 8.16
N PHE A 15 39.06 10.90 9.11
CA PHE A 15 37.80 10.18 8.90
C PHE A 15 36.64 11.19 8.85
N LEU A 16 36.76 12.17 7.97
CA LEU A 16 35.70 13.08 7.60
C LEU A 16 35.59 13.01 6.09
N LEU A 17 34.47 12.45 5.63
CA LEU A 17 33.86 12.49 4.29
C LEU A 17 33.45 11.09 3.81
N THR A 18 32.20 10.71 4.13
CA THR A 18 31.21 10.09 3.21
C THR A 18 30.07 9.44 4.02
N LEU A 19 29.36 10.22 4.85
CA LEU A 19 27.96 9.90 5.16
C LEU A 19 27.05 10.71 4.22
N GLY A 20 27.29 10.56 2.91
CA GLY A 20 26.28 10.91 1.93
C GLY A 20 25.25 9.78 1.96
N CYS A 21 24.18 9.95 2.73
CA CYS A 21 23.08 8.99 2.77
C CYS A 21 22.40 9.01 1.38
N SER A 22 22.84 8.16 0.45
CA SER A 22 22.10 7.97 -0.79
C SER A 22 20.82 7.22 -0.45
N LYS A 23 19.66 7.87 -0.63
CA LYS A 23 18.37 7.22 -0.39
C LYS A 23 18.31 5.89 -1.12
N THR A 24 17.86 4.84 -0.44
CA THR A 24 17.66 3.52 -1.07
C THR A 24 16.62 3.61 -2.19
N ILE A 25 16.60 2.65 -3.12
CA ILE A 25 15.57 2.62 -4.18
C ILE A 25 14.16 2.63 -3.57
N SER A 26 13.97 1.90 -2.46
CA SER A 26 12.71 1.88 -1.72
C SER A 26 12.32 3.28 -1.20
N GLU A 27 13.23 3.97 -0.52
CA GLU A 27 12.99 5.33 -0.02
C GLU A 27 12.68 6.34 -1.13
N LYS A 28 13.32 6.20 -2.30
CA LYS A 28 13.00 7.04 -3.47
C LYS A 28 11.59 6.77 -3.99
N ARG A 29 11.18 5.51 -4.08
CA ARG A 29 9.81 5.14 -4.50
C ARG A 29 8.78 5.67 -3.51
N VAL A 30 9.02 5.54 -2.21
CA VAL A 30 8.12 6.06 -1.16
C VAL A 30 7.96 7.57 -1.32
N ALA A 31 9.07 8.31 -1.43
CA ALA A 31 9.02 9.76 -1.60
C ALA A 31 8.24 10.19 -2.86
N ILE A 32 8.43 9.50 -3.99
CA ILE A 32 7.69 9.80 -5.23
C ILE A 32 6.19 9.51 -5.07
N PHE A 33 5.85 8.38 -4.45
CA PHE A 33 4.45 8.00 -4.23
C PHE A 33 3.74 9.03 -3.33
N GLU A 34 4.38 9.39 -2.22
CA GLU A 34 3.81 10.32 -1.25
C GLU A 34 3.69 11.75 -1.79
N ASP A 35 4.67 12.20 -2.60
CA ASP A 35 4.62 13.48 -3.30
C ASP A 35 3.44 13.57 -4.28
N ILE A 36 3.22 12.52 -5.07
CA ILE A 36 2.11 12.48 -6.04
C ILE A 36 0.77 12.36 -5.33
N LEU A 37 0.66 11.51 -4.30
CA LEU A 37 -0.60 11.27 -3.61
C LEU A 37 -1.03 12.48 -2.77
N GLY A 38 -0.07 13.16 -2.13
CA GLY A 38 -0.27 14.30 -1.26
C GLY A 38 -0.26 13.90 0.22
N GLU A 39 0.34 14.74 1.05
CA GLU A 39 0.54 14.51 2.50
C GLU A 39 -0.76 14.13 3.21
N ARG A 40 -1.84 14.90 2.99
CA ARG A 40 -3.15 14.66 3.61
C ARG A 40 -3.73 13.27 3.27
N GLN A 41 -3.58 12.85 2.02
CA GLN A 41 -4.05 11.55 1.55
C GLN A 41 -3.15 10.42 2.03
N VAL A 42 -1.84 10.64 2.12
CA VAL A 42 -0.88 9.68 2.69
C VAL A 42 -1.17 9.42 4.16
N GLU A 43 -1.42 10.47 4.96
CA GLU A 43 -1.80 10.32 6.37
C GLU A 43 -3.09 9.50 6.53
N SER A 44 -4.08 9.76 5.68
CA SER A 44 -5.33 9.01 5.69
C SER A 44 -5.12 7.53 5.32
N LEU A 45 -4.28 7.25 4.31
CA LEU A 45 -3.91 5.88 3.93
C LEU A 45 -3.14 5.17 5.04
N ASN A 46 -2.27 5.87 5.76
CA ASN A 46 -1.56 5.33 6.92
C ASN A 46 -2.52 4.96 8.05
N ALA A 47 -3.49 5.83 8.35
CA ALA A 47 -4.53 5.54 9.34
C ALA A 47 -5.38 4.32 8.94
N LEU A 48 -5.69 4.20 7.66
CA LEU A 48 -6.45 3.07 7.11
C LEU A 48 -5.71 1.74 7.22
N VAL A 49 -4.41 1.71 6.88
CA VAL A 49 -3.55 0.53 7.05
C VAL A 49 -3.42 0.15 8.52
N LEU A 50 -3.23 1.14 9.40
CA LEU A 50 -3.12 0.88 10.84
C LEU A 50 -4.41 0.28 11.42
N ASP A 51 -5.57 0.78 11.02
CA ASP A 51 -6.86 0.23 11.47
C ASP A 51 -7.06 -1.20 10.97
N PHE A 52 -6.70 -1.48 9.71
CA PHE A 52 -6.70 -2.84 9.15
C PHE A 52 -5.81 -3.78 9.97
N GLU A 53 -4.55 -3.40 10.23
CA GLU A 53 -3.59 -4.23 10.98
C GLU A 53 -4.03 -4.42 12.44
N ASN A 54 -4.63 -3.41 13.07
CA ASN A 54 -5.24 -3.53 14.39
C ASN A 54 -6.43 -4.51 14.40
N ASN A 55 -7.18 -4.62 13.30
CA ASN A 55 -8.24 -5.61 13.21
C ASN A 55 -7.70 -7.01 12.92
N LEU A 56 -6.64 -7.14 12.11
CA LEU A 56 -5.94 -8.41 11.93
C LEU A 56 -5.43 -8.99 13.26
N THR A 57 -4.82 -8.16 14.11
CA THR A 57 -4.31 -8.63 15.42
C THR A 57 -5.43 -9.09 16.36
N LYS A 58 -6.64 -8.52 16.25
CA LYS A 58 -7.81 -9.01 16.99
C LYS A 58 -8.35 -10.31 16.42
N MET A 59 -8.41 -10.44 15.09
CA MET A 59 -8.93 -11.62 14.39
C MET A 59 -7.99 -12.82 14.54
N TYR A 60 -6.68 -12.56 14.58
CA TYR A 60 -5.62 -13.56 14.55
C TYR A 60 -4.55 -13.26 15.62
N PRO A 61 -4.89 -13.30 16.93
CA PRO A 61 -4.02 -12.82 18.01
C PRO A 61 -2.71 -13.60 18.17
N ASN A 62 -2.64 -14.81 17.63
CA ASN A 62 -1.47 -15.68 17.70
C ASN A 62 -0.61 -15.65 16.43
N LEU A 63 -0.94 -14.80 15.44
CA LEU A 63 -0.20 -14.67 14.19
C LEU A 63 0.53 -13.33 14.15
N SER A 64 1.69 -13.30 13.50
CA SER A 64 2.31 -12.05 13.10
C SER A 64 1.46 -11.36 12.03
N VAL A 65 1.56 -10.04 11.93
CA VAL A 65 0.72 -9.23 11.02
C VAL A 65 0.86 -9.68 9.56
N ASP A 66 2.07 -10.02 9.10
CA ASP A 66 2.34 -10.50 7.74
C ASP A 66 1.64 -11.84 7.44
N ILE A 67 1.65 -12.77 8.40
CA ILE A 67 0.92 -14.04 8.28
C ILE A 67 -0.60 -13.81 8.37
N ALA A 68 -1.03 -12.84 9.18
CA ALA A 68 -2.43 -12.47 9.31
C ALA A 68 -3.00 -11.84 8.02
N TYR A 69 -2.24 -11.04 7.27
CA TYR A 69 -2.64 -10.57 5.92
C TYR A 69 -2.94 -11.76 5.00
N LYS A 70 -2.02 -12.71 4.92
CA LYS A 70 -2.20 -13.92 4.09
C LYS A 70 -3.43 -14.70 4.52
N LYS A 71 -3.60 -14.90 5.83
CA LYS A 71 -4.75 -15.63 6.39
C LYS A 71 -6.07 -14.92 6.10
N TYR A 72 -6.11 -13.60 6.22
CA TYR A 72 -7.27 -12.77 5.88
C TYR A 72 -7.70 -12.98 4.43
N LEU A 73 -6.77 -12.91 3.47
CA LEU A 73 -7.08 -13.14 2.04
C LEU A 73 -7.59 -14.56 1.78
N ILE A 74 -7.02 -15.57 2.42
CA ILE A 74 -7.49 -16.96 2.28
C ILE A 74 -8.89 -17.12 2.86
N ASP A 75 -9.16 -16.53 4.02
CA ASP A 75 -10.46 -16.63 4.69
C ASP A 75 -11.57 -15.92 3.90
N LEU A 76 -11.22 -14.88 3.14
CA LEU A 76 -12.15 -14.23 2.21
C LEU A 76 -12.62 -15.12 1.05
N LEU A 77 -11.88 -16.19 0.74
CA LEU A 77 -12.26 -17.18 -0.28
C LEU A 77 -13.07 -18.35 0.27
N SER A 78 -13.27 -18.41 1.60
CA SER A 78 -14.05 -19.47 2.22
C SER A 78 -15.51 -19.41 1.77
N ILE A 79 -16.05 -20.55 1.34
CA ILE A 79 -17.46 -20.69 0.92
C ILE A 79 -18.42 -20.45 2.11
N GLU A 80 -17.94 -20.67 3.33
CA GLU A 80 -18.69 -20.48 4.57
C GLU A 80 -18.05 -19.33 5.36
N ILE A 81 -18.37 -18.09 4.98
CA ILE A 81 -18.14 -16.95 5.86
C ILE A 81 -19.25 -16.94 6.90
N GLU A 82 -19.00 -17.57 8.05
CA GLU A 82 -19.97 -17.64 9.17
C GLU A 82 -20.40 -16.25 9.67
N ASP A 83 -19.48 -15.27 9.62
CA ASP A 83 -19.75 -13.88 9.99
C ASP A 83 -19.06 -12.90 9.01
N PRO A 84 -19.80 -12.38 8.00
CA PRO A 84 -19.26 -11.41 7.05
C PRO A 84 -18.78 -10.11 7.72
N LYS A 85 -19.37 -9.72 8.86
CA LYS A 85 -19.00 -8.50 9.58
C LYS A 85 -17.60 -8.59 10.18
N LYS A 86 -17.09 -9.79 10.41
CA LYS A 86 -15.72 -10.01 10.87
C LYS A 86 -14.67 -9.44 9.91
N PHE A 87 -15.02 -9.28 8.62
CA PHE A 87 -14.10 -8.79 7.61
C PHE A 87 -14.23 -7.27 7.34
N GLU A 88 -15.18 -6.59 7.99
CA GLU A 88 -15.26 -5.14 8.02
C GLU A 88 -14.16 -4.60 8.97
N PHE A 89 -13.21 -3.83 8.43
CA PHE A 89 -12.04 -3.39 9.20
C PHE A 89 -11.89 -1.86 9.33
N GLN A 90 -12.89 -1.09 8.89
CA GLN A 90 -12.86 0.36 9.03
C GLN A 90 -13.68 0.81 10.23
N SER A 91 -13.02 1.34 11.26
CA SER A 91 -13.71 2.05 12.32
C SER A 91 -14.41 3.29 11.78
N LYS A 92 -15.46 3.75 12.46
CA LYS A 92 -16.17 4.99 12.10
C LYS A 92 -15.23 6.20 11.97
N LYS A 93 -14.20 6.26 12.81
CA LYS A 93 -13.19 7.33 12.78
C LYS A 93 -12.36 7.27 11.50
N THR A 94 -11.82 6.10 11.18
CA THR A 94 -10.99 5.90 9.99
C THR A 94 -11.79 6.08 8.70
N ASN A 95 -13.03 5.58 8.65
CA ASN A 95 -13.90 5.76 7.49
C ASN A 95 -14.24 7.25 7.26
N LYS A 96 -14.55 7.99 8.33
CA LYS A 96 -14.76 9.45 8.25
C LYS A 96 -13.52 10.15 7.68
N GLU A 97 -12.35 9.83 8.23
CA GLU A 97 -11.07 10.37 7.80
C GLU A 97 -10.71 10.03 6.35
N PHE A 98 -11.06 8.81 5.90
CA PHE A 98 -10.87 8.36 4.52
C PHE A 98 -11.62 9.22 3.50
N HIS A 99 -12.82 9.68 3.85
CA HIS A 99 -13.63 10.56 3.02
C HIS A 99 -13.21 12.03 3.16
N GLU A 100 -13.03 12.53 4.39
CA GLU A 100 -12.70 13.94 4.64
C GLU A 100 -11.30 14.34 4.16
N SER A 101 -10.37 13.40 4.04
CA SER A 101 -9.06 13.64 3.43
C SER A 101 -9.10 13.80 1.91
N GLY A 102 -10.22 13.40 1.27
CA GLY A 102 -10.32 13.27 -0.19
C GLY A 102 -9.59 12.04 -0.75
N LEU A 103 -8.97 11.19 0.07
CA LEU A 103 -8.32 9.97 -0.42
C LEU A 103 -9.33 9.03 -1.10
N TRP A 104 -10.56 8.93 -0.58
CA TRP A 104 -11.61 8.15 -1.22
C TRP A 104 -11.81 8.57 -2.69
N ASP A 105 -11.88 9.87 -2.97
CA ASP A 105 -12.05 10.40 -4.34
C ASP A 105 -10.81 10.18 -5.22
N GLU A 106 -9.62 10.03 -4.65
CA GLU A 106 -8.41 9.71 -5.39
C GLU A 106 -8.34 8.22 -5.82
N VAL A 107 -9.15 7.36 -5.19
CA VAL A 107 -9.17 5.91 -5.41
C VAL A 107 -10.45 5.45 -6.11
N TYR A 108 -11.57 6.12 -5.84
CA TYR A 108 -12.90 5.74 -6.27
C TYR A 108 -13.64 6.92 -6.90
N ARG A 109 -14.66 6.59 -7.69
CA ARG A 109 -15.62 7.56 -8.22
C ARG A 109 -16.96 6.90 -8.45
N TYR A 110 -18.03 7.67 -8.45
CA TYR A 110 -19.32 7.22 -8.95
C TYR A 110 -19.47 7.56 -10.44
N SER A 111 -19.94 6.59 -11.21
CA SER A 111 -20.41 6.79 -12.58
C SER A 111 -21.92 6.51 -12.66
N THR A 112 -22.55 6.93 -13.75
CA THR A 112 -23.95 6.64 -14.05
C THR A 112 -24.01 5.68 -15.23
N LEU A 113 -24.77 4.59 -15.11
CA LEU A 113 -24.97 3.62 -16.18
C LEU A 113 -25.69 4.18 -17.42
N SER A 114 -26.42 5.27 -17.26
CA SER A 114 -27.27 5.90 -18.28
C SER A 114 -27.37 7.39 -17.99
N GLU A 115 -27.61 8.19 -19.04
CA GLU A 115 -27.88 9.63 -18.91
C GLU A 115 -29.33 9.92 -18.42
N SER A 116 -30.13 8.88 -18.20
CA SER A 116 -31.48 9.01 -17.66
C SER A 116 -31.49 9.47 -16.21
N LYS A 117 -32.47 10.30 -15.82
CA LYS A 117 -32.64 10.79 -14.43
C LYS A 117 -32.79 9.68 -13.37
N ASP A 118 -33.19 8.48 -13.78
CA ASP A 118 -33.33 7.30 -12.91
C ASP A 118 -32.10 6.37 -12.91
N SER A 119 -30.94 6.85 -13.39
CA SER A 119 -29.74 6.03 -13.52
C SER A 119 -29.19 5.58 -12.17
N THR A 120 -28.96 4.28 -12.01
CA THR A 120 -28.21 3.73 -10.88
C THR A 120 -26.76 4.23 -10.90
N LYS A 121 -26.30 4.77 -9.77
CA LYS A 121 -24.89 5.08 -9.57
C LYS A 121 -24.11 3.79 -9.36
N ILE A 122 -23.02 3.62 -10.08
CA ILE A 122 -22.08 2.52 -9.90
C ILE A 122 -20.79 3.07 -9.33
N LEU A 123 -20.26 2.37 -8.33
CA LEU A 123 -18.92 2.63 -7.84
C LEU A 123 -17.91 2.10 -8.86
N GLU A 124 -16.92 2.91 -9.20
CA GLU A 124 -15.82 2.57 -10.10
C GLU A 124 -14.47 2.94 -9.47
N ALA A 125 -13.41 2.31 -9.98
CA ALA A 125 -12.05 2.76 -9.69
C ALA A 125 -11.79 4.12 -10.36
N ASN A 126 -11.18 5.05 -9.62
CA ASN A 126 -10.70 6.31 -10.21
C ASN A 126 -9.30 6.12 -10.82
N ASN A 127 -9.26 5.63 -12.05
CA ASN A 127 -8.00 5.36 -12.75
C ASN A 127 -7.19 6.62 -13.11
N ILE A 128 -7.80 7.82 -13.05
CA ILE A 128 -7.12 9.11 -13.27
C ILE A 128 -6.75 9.81 -11.95
N GLY A 129 -7.16 9.27 -10.80
CA GLY A 129 -6.83 9.78 -9.48
C GLY A 129 -5.34 9.71 -9.18
N LYS A 130 -4.89 10.50 -8.19
CA LYS A 130 -3.48 10.57 -7.79
C LYS A 130 -2.95 9.22 -7.32
N TYR A 131 -3.79 8.38 -6.71
CA TYR A 131 -3.39 7.04 -6.29
C TYR A 131 -2.87 6.20 -7.47
N MET A 132 -3.67 6.09 -8.54
CA MET A 132 -3.27 5.32 -9.73
C MET A 132 -2.11 5.96 -10.49
N LYS A 133 -2.00 7.30 -10.48
CA LYS A 133 -0.82 8.02 -11.02
C LYS A 133 0.45 7.73 -10.21
N ALA A 134 0.35 7.71 -8.89
CA ALA A 134 1.47 7.41 -7.99
C ALA A 134 1.96 5.97 -8.22
N LEU A 135 1.04 5.00 -8.26
CA LEU A 135 1.35 3.60 -8.59
C LEU A 135 2.01 3.47 -9.97
N TYR A 136 1.48 4.12 -11.00
CA TYR A 136 2.10 4.13 -12.33
C TYR A 136 3.56 4.60 -12.30
N LYS A 137 3.86 5.62 -11.50
CA LYS A 137 5.21 6.19 -11.43
C LYS A 137 6.20 5.28 -10.71
N ILE A 138 5.74 4.50 -9.73
CA ILE A 138 6.59 3.65 -8.88
C ILE A 138 6.55 2.16 -9.22
N LYS A 139 5.68 1.74 -10.16
CA LYS A 139 5.51 0.32 -10.52
C LYS A 139 6.81 -0.33 -10.99
N GLY A 140 7.67 0.41 -11.72
CA GLY A 140 9.04 0.01 -12.07
C GLY A 140 9.21 -1.48 -12.36
N ASP A 141 10.21 -2.09 -11.74
CA ASP A 141 10.49 -3.54 -11.80
C ASP A 141 9.73 -4.34 -10.72
N ASP A 142 8.84 -3.69 -9.98
CA ASP A 142 8.02 -4.35 -8.96
C ASP A 142 6.85 -5.06 -9.65
N SER A 143 7.02 -6.38 -9.82
CA SER A 143 6.05 -7.19 -10.54
C SER A 143 4.66 -7.18 -9.91
N PHE A 144 4.54 -7.07 -8.58
CA PHE A 144 3.25 -7.03 -7.91
C PHE A 144 2.52 -5.73 -8.27
N ILE A 145 3.18 -4.58 -8.09
CA ILE A 145 2.57 -3.28 -8.37
C ILE A 145 2.27 -3.12 -9.86
N THR A 146 3.18 -3.56 -10.72
CA THR A 146 2.99 -3.51 -12.17
C THR A 146 1.75 -4.31 -12.60
N ASN A 147 1.61 -5.54 -12.10
CA ASN A 147 0.48 -6.38 -12.45
C ASN A 147 -0.83 -5.88 -11.81
N TYR A 148 -0.80 -5.39 -10.57
CA TYR A 148 -1.97 -4.77 -9.94
C TYR A 148 -2.46 -3.56 -10.76
N TRP A 149 -1.55 -2.64 -11.09
CA TRP A 149 -1.86 -1.44 -11.85
C TRP A 149 -2.48 -1.77 -13.21
N ASN A 150 -1.88 -2.68 -13.97
CA ASN A 150 -2.39 -3.10 -15.28
C ASN A 150 -3.79 -3.73 -15.19
N ARG A 151 -4.06 -4.54 -14.15
CA ARG A 151 -5.37 -5.16 -13.94
C ARG A 151 -6.43 -4.13 -13.57
N ARG A 152 -6.10 -3.21 -12.67
CA ARG A 152 -7.00 -2.14 -12.22
C ARG A 152 -7.33 -1.17 -13.35
N GLU A 153 -6.35 -0.84 -14.19
CA GLU A 153 -6.55 -0.05 -15.41
C GLU A 153 -7.52 -0.74 -16.38
N ALA A 154 -7.28 -2.02 -16.66
CA ALA A 154 -8.03 -2.76 -17.68
C ALA A 154 -9.46 -3.16 -17.24
N ALA A 155 -9.62 -3.56 -15.97
CA ALA A 155 -10.86 -4.16 -15.47
C ALA A 155 -11.63 -3.26 -14.49
N GLY A 156 -11.02 -2.20 -13.96
CA GLY A 156 -11.63 -1.38 -12.91
C GLY A 156 -11.80 -2.14 -11.59
N LEU A 157 -12.94 -1.94 -10.93
CA LEU A 157 -13.30 -2.70 -9.72
C LEU A 157 -13.74 -4.11 -10.10
N MET A 158 -13.13 -5.10 -9.46
CA MET A 158 -13.51 -6.50 -9.63
C MET A 158 -14.40 -6.96 -8.48
N PRO A 159 -15.27 -7.97 -8.72
CA PRO A 159 -15.91 -8.73 -7.65
C PRO A 159 -14.87 -9.21 -6.63
N LYS A 160 -15.23 -9.18 -5.36
CA LYS A 160 -14.33 -9.42 -4.23
C LYS A 160 -13.54 -10.72 -4.37
N GLU A 161 -14.17 -11.80 -4.79
CA GLU A 161 -13.55 -13.12 -4.96
C GLU A 161 -12.48 -13.10 -6.06
N LEU A 162 -12.77 -12.44 -7.19
CA LEU A 162 -11.81 -12.29 -8.29
C LEU A 162 -10.65 -11.37 -7.91
N ALA A 163 -10.93 -10.30 -7.16
CA ALA A 163 -9.90 -9.40 -6.63
C ALA A 163 -8.95 -10.16 -5.68
N VAL A 164 -9.50 -10.91 -4.72
CA VAL A 164 -8.71 -11.71 -3.76
C VAL A 164 -7.88 -12.78 -4.47
N LEU A 165 -8.48 -13.56 -5.39
CA LEU A 165 -7.75 -14.55 -6.19
C LEU A 165 -6.63 -13.89 -7.00
N GLY A 166 -6.91 -12.74 -7.61
CA GLY A 166 -5.92 -11.94 -8.32
C GLY A 166 -4.75 -11.56 -7.43
N LEU A 167 -5.02 -10.96 -6.27
CA LEU A 167 -4.01 -10.53 -5.31
C LEU A 167 -3.15 -11.69 -4.80
N ILE A 168 -3.74 -12.82 -4.40
CA ILE A 168 -3.00 -14.00 -3.94
C ILE A 168 -2.06 -14.52 -5.03
N ASN A 169 -2.52 -14.57 -6.28
CA ASN A 169 -1.72 -15.07 -7.41
C ASN A 169 -0.53 -14.16 -7.73
N LEU A 170 -0.59 -12.86 -7.39
CA LEU A 170 0.53 -11.94 -7.54
C LEU A 170 1.59 -12.09 -6.44
N ARG A 171 1.37 -12.93 -5.43
CA ARG A 171 2.31 -13.23 -4.33
C ARG A 171 2.84 -11.96 -3.65
N PRO A 172 1.97 -11.13 -3.05
CA PRO A 172 2.40 -9.95 -2.31
C PRO A 172 3.41 -10.30 -1.23
N ASP A 173 4.46 -9.50 -1.16
CA ASP A 173 5.25 -9.33 0.06
C ASP A 173 4.44 -8.57 1.11
N TYR A 174 4.00 -9.27 2.16
CA TYR A 174 3.19 -8.70 3.25
C TYR A 174 3.99 -7.82 4.22
N THR A 175 5.29 -7.60 3.98
CA THR A 175 6.12 -6.65 4.73
C THR A 175 6.39 -5.38 3.94
N ASP A 176 6.16 -5.39 2.62
CA ASP A 176 6.41 -4.26 1.74
C ASP A 176 5.40 -3.10 1.96
N TYR A 177 5.92 -1.87 1.88
CA TYR A 177 5.16 -0.64 2.11
C TYR A 177 3.97 -0.50 1.13
N PHE A 178 4.18 -0.78 -0.15
CA PHE A 178 3.17 -0.58 -1.19
C PHE A 178 2.19 -1.74 -1.26
N HIS A 179 2.69 -2.97 -1.13
CA HIS A 179 1.86 -4.16 -1.24
C HIS A 179 0.75 -4.15 -0.19
N LYS A 180 1.09 -3.86 1.07
CA LYS A 180 0.08 -3.75 2.14
C LYS A 180 -0.96 -2.68 1.84
N ARG A 181 -0.54 -1.51 1.35
CA ARG A 181 -1.45 -0.40 1.00
C ARG A 181 -2.40 -0.76 -0.13
N ILE A 182 -1.92 -1.47 -1.14
CA ILE A 182 -2.74 -2.00 -2.23
C ILE A 182 -3.78 -2.99 -1.69
N LEU A 183 -3.35 -3.94 -0.86
CA LEU A 183 -4.25 -4.92 -0.24
C LEU A 183 -5.35 -4.25 0.58
N VAL A 184 -4.99 -3.29 1.42
CA VAL A 184 -5.95 -2.56 2.27
C VAL A 184 -6.94 -1.77 1.42
N LEU A 185 -6.45 -1.01 0.44
CA LEU A 185 -7.33 -0.18 -0.39
C LEU A 185 -8.30 -1.01 -1.22
N GLU A 186 -7.91 -2.19 -1.73
CA GLU A 186 -8.78 -3.06 -2.52
C GLU A 186 -10.10 -3.43 -1.79
N PHE A 187 -10.10 -3.40 -0.46
CA PHE A 187 -11.25 -3.77 0.39
C PHE A 187 -11.83 -2.59 1.18
N SER A 188 -11.55 -1.35 0.75
CA SER A 188 -11.85 -0.14 1.54
C SER A 188 -13.08 0.67 1.07
N PHE A 189 -13.90 0.12 0.17
CA PHE A 189 -15.06 0.81 -0.39
C PHE A 189 -16.39 0.48 0.30
#